data_AF-A0A8T2CYF9-F1
#
_entry.id   AF-A0A8T2CYF9-F1
#
_cell.length_a   1.000
_cell.length_b   1.000
_cell.length_c   1.000
_cell.angle_alpha   90.00
_cell.angle_beta   90.00
_cell.angle_gamma   90.00
#
_symmetry.space_group_name_H-M   'P 1'
#
loop_
_entity.id
_entity.type
_entity.pdbx_description
1 polymer ?
#
loop_
_entity_poly.entity_id
_entity_poly.type
_entity_poly.pdbx_seq_one_letter_code
_entity_poly.pdbx_strand_id
1 'polypeptide(L)'
;MSALCPVCNLTLPLSLIQSHVNSHFEDDEINPQIETDHHLALQLASDDPSSSSSASSSNNVASLVQLKTKSHFYSVGHGGLICLLRNCLESELKLKSKPLECSTSLLSGFVDHFQSSKEDKGWGCGWKNIQMQCSHLLSHREEAKRVLFGGSNFVPDIPSLQRWLELAWNKGFDVSGALHFDNRICGSKRWIGTTECAALLRSFGLKARIVDFAPEKSKSMYLSVPGSAIAPKVKSYGPMDRYVVKKGGSGKGKAVDSHSSNSSRISKGAVLMEWVWNYFSDNRLNVSSGVHMTNKG
;
A
#
# COMPACT_ATOMS: atom_id res chain seq x y z
N MET A 1 0.73 11.55 30.45
CA MET A 1 -0.24 10.62 29.83
C MET A 1 0.53 9.56 29.06
N SER A 2 0.10 8.29 29.12
CA SER A 2 0.77 7.13 28.50
C SER A 2 -0.17 6.38 27.55
N ALA A 3 0.37 5.73 26.53
CA ALA A 3 -0.35 4.93 25.55
C ALA A 3 0.30 3.55 25.39
N LEU A 4 -0.49 2.56 24.99
CA LEU A 4 -0.02 1.21 24.67
C LEU A 4 0.48 1.16 23.23
N CYS A 5 1.65 0.57 23.00
CA CYS A 5 2.13 0.28 21.65
C CYS A 5 1.18 -0.73 20.99
N PRO A 6 0.60 -0.44 19.81
CA PRO A 6 -0.28 -1.37 19.12
C PRO A 6 0.43 -2.62 18.58
N VAL A 7 1.77 -2.62 18.51
CA VAL A 7 2.55 -3.74 17.96
C VAL A 7 2.96 -4.73 19.05
N CYS A 8 3.56 -4.24 20.13
CA CYS A 8 4.10 -5.10 21.21
C CYS A 8 3.43 -4.92 22.57
N ASN A 9 2.38 -4.09 22.67
CA ASN A 9 1.63 -3.81 23.90
C ASN A 9 2.46 -3.21 25.06
N LEU A 10 3.59 -2.56 24.75
CA LEU A 10 4.38 -1.85 25.75
C LEU A 10 3.73 -0.50 26.08
N THR A 11 3.52 -0.22 27.37
CA THR A 11 3.02 1.09 27.82
C THR A 11 4.14 2.12 27.84
N LEU A 12 3.99 3.19 27.07
CA LEU A 12 4.99 4.24 26.89
C LEU A 12 4.38 5.63 27.08
N PRO A 13 5.18 6.65 27.44
CA PRO A 13 4.76 8.04 27.34
C PRO A 13 4.27 8.36 25.92
N LEU A 14 3.21 9.19 25.80
CA LEU A 14 2.67 9.61 24.50
C LEU A 14 3.70 10.24 23.57
N SER A 15 4.73 10.90 24.10
CA SER A 15 5.83 11.46 23.31
C SER A 15 6.72 10.41 22.65
N LEU A 16 6.78 9.19 23.18
CA LEU A 16 7.63 8.10 22.70
C LEU A 16 6.86 7.04 21.92
N ILE A 17 5.53 7.08 21.93
CA ILE A 17 4.71 6.04 21.30
C ILE A 17 4.98 5.94 19.81
N GLN A 18 5.11 7.07 19.12
CA GLN A 18 5.31 7.11 17.68
C GLN A 18 6.69 6.59 17.28
N SER A 19 7.75 7.04 17.96
CA SER A 19 9.12 6.57 17.65
C SER A 19 9.27 5.07 17.93
N HIS A 20 8.71 4.59 19.05
CA HIS A 20 8.73 3.17 19.37
C HIS A 20 7.91 2.31 18.40
N VAL A 21 6.72 2.78 17.96
CA VAL A 21 5.96 2.05 16.94
C VAL A 21 6.76 1.96 15.64
N ASN A 22 7.40 3.06 15.23
CA ASN A 22 8.22 3.08 14.01
C ASN A 22 9.41 2.12 14.09
N SER A 23 10.05 1.96 15.25
CA SER A 23 11.21 1.06 15.39
C SER A 23 10.87 -0.42 15.16
N HIS A 24 9.60 -0.84 15.29
CA HIS A 24 9.19 -2.21 14.91
C HIS A 24 9.23 -2.46 13.40
N PHE A 25 9.32 -1.41 12.60
CA PHE A 25 9.33 -1.47 11.13
C PHE A 25 10.69 -1.09 10.53
N GLU A 26 11.64 -0.69 11.37
CA GLU A 26 13.04 -0.51 11.00
C GLU A 26 13.68 -1.91 10.95
N ASP A 27 14.23 -2.30 9.80
CA ASP A 27 14.95 -3.57 9.69
C ASP A 27 16.35 -3.38 10.31
N ASP A 28 16.79 -4.32 11.15
CA ASP A 28 18.18 -4.38 11.65
C ASP A 28 19.20 -4.63 10.51
N GLU A 29 18.73 -5.11 9.35
CA GLU A 29 19.54 -5.33 8.15
C GLU A 29 19.31 -4.21 7.13
N ILE A 30 20.38 -3.49 6.77
CA ILE A 30 20.35 -2.49 5.69
C ILE A 30 20.00 -3.22 4.39
N ASN A 31 18.76 -3.07 3.93
CA ASN A 31 18.34 -3.60 2.64
C ASN A 31 19.10 -2.84 1.53
N PRO A 32 20.01 -3.48 0.76
CA PRO A 32 20.83 -2.82 -0.26
C PRO A 32 19.98 -2.15 -1.35
N GLN A 33 18.75 -2.61 -1.55
CA GLN A 33 17.82 -1.99 -2.49
C GLN A 33 17.40 -0.59 -2.03
N ILE A 34 17.24 -0.35 -0.73
CA ILE A 34 16.86 0.97 -0.20
C ILE A 34 17.97 2.00 -0.46
N GLU A 35 19.24 1.59 -0.29
CA GLU A 35 20.39 2.45 -0.56
C GLU A 35 20.51 2.73 -2.07
N THR A 36 20.34 1.70 -2.90
CA THR A 36 20.33 1.84 -4.35
C THR A 36 19.21 2.78 -4.81
N ASP A 37 17.98 2.57 -4.33
CA ASP A 37 16.81 3.40 -4.64
C ASP A 37 17.06 4.86 -4.23
N HIS A 38 17.67 5.09 -3.06
CA HIS A 38 18.01 6.42 -2.60
C HIS A 38 19.05 7.10 -3.50
N HIS A 39 20.09 6.38 -3.93
CA HIS A 39 21.09 6.90 -4.86
C HIS A 39 20.46 7.26 -6.23
N LEU A 40 19.63 6.38 -6.79
CA LEU A 40 18.93 6.64 -8.05
C LEU A 40 17.98 7.85 -7.95
N ALA A 41 17.30 8.02 -6.81
CA ALA A 41 16.43 9.17 -6.58
C ALA A 41 17.22 10.49 -6.53
N LEU A 42 18.39 10.49 -5.89
CA LEU A 42 19.28 11.67 -5.88
C LEU A 42 19.77 12.02 -7.29
N GLN A 43 20.09 11.02 -8.11
CA GLN A 43 20.46 11.24 -9.51
C GLN A 43 19.30 11.85 -10.30
N LEU A 44 18.10 11.28 -10.20
CA LEU A 44 16.90 11.78 -10.87
C LEU A 44 16.55 13.23 -10.45
N ALA A 45 16.78 13.59 -9.18
CA ALA A 45 16.57 14.94 -8.68
C ALA A 45 17.65 15.94 -9.15
N SER A 46 18.85 15.46 -9.49
CA SER A 46 20.01 16.28 -9.87
C SER A 46 20.19 16.45 -11.37
N ASP A 47 19.46 15.69 -12.20
CA ASP A 47 19.59 15.78 -13.67
C ASP A 47 19.16 17.16 -14.18
N ASP A 48 20.16 18.01 -14.36
CA ASP A 48 20.02 19.37 -14.88
C ASP A 48 19.73 19.33 -16.41
N PRO A 49 18.82 20.14 -16.96
CA PRO A 49 18.40 20.12 -18.37
C PRO A 49 19.49 20.38 -19.43
N SER A 50 20.72 20.68 -19.01
CA SER A 50 21.75 21.32 -19.81
C SER A 50 22.83 20.37 -20.35
N SER A 51 22.79 19.07 -20.03
CA SER A 51 23.91 18.14 -20.29
C SER A 51 23.69 17.02 -21.32
N SER A 52 22.59 17.01 -22.10
CA SER A 52 22.40 16.01 -23.18
C SER A 52 22.29 16.63 -24.58
N SER A 53 23.41 16.60 -25.30
CA SER A 53 23.55 16.91 -26.72
C SER A 53 23.07 15.76 -27.62
N SER A 54 21.82 15.32 -27.46
CA SER A 54 21.18 14.43 -28.42
C SER A 54 19.68 14.69 -28.49
N ALA A 55 19.24 15.28 -29.61
CA ALA A 55 17.86 15.58 -29.91
C ALA A 55 17.02 14.30 -30.01
N SER A 56 16.27 13.96 -28.95
CA SER A 56 14.98 13.25 -29.05
C SER A 56 14.21 13.27 -27.73
N SER A 57 12.99 13.81 -27.78
CA SER A 57 11.89 13.66 -26.81
C SER A 57 11.90 14.56 -25.55
N SER A 58 10.83 15.33 -25.44
CA SER A 58 10.45 16.36 -24.45
C SER A 58 10.22 15.87 -23.00
N ASN A 59 11.00 14.92 -22.51
CA ASN A 59 10.78 14.26 -21.21
C ASN A 59 11.76 14.73 -20.12
N ASN A 60 11.93 16.05 -19.96
CA ASN A 60 12.69 16.58 -18.84
C ASN A 60 11.80 16.72 -17.59
N VAL A 61 12.31 16.36 -16.41
CA VAL A 61 11.67 16.55 -15.10
C VAL A 61 11.10 17.97 -14.95
N ALA A 62 11.85 19.00 -15.37
CA ALA A 62 11.41 20.39 -15.31
C ALA A 62 10.16 20.66 -16.17
N SER A 63 10.12 20.10 -17.39
CA SER A 63 8.97 20.19 -18.29
C SER A 63 7.74 19.50 -17.69
N LEU A 64 7.92 18.30 -17.13
CA LEU A 64 6.82 17.59 -16.47
C LEU A 64 6.29 18.33 -15.25
N VAL A 65 7.18 18.96 -14.47
CA VAL A 65 6.80 19.79 -13.32
C VAL A 65 5.92 20.96 -13.75
N GLN A 66 6.17 21.57 -14.91
CA GLN A 66 5.40 22.68 -15.45
C GLN A 66 4.08 22.25 -16.11
N LEU A 67 4.08 21.12 -16.82
CA LEU A 67 2.95 20.66 -17.64
C LEU A 67 1.93 19.79 -16.90
N LYS A 68 2.26 19.32 -15.68
CA LYS A 68 1.35 18.46 -14.92
C LYS A 68 0.07 19.20 -14.51
N THR A 69 -1.04 18.49 -14.54
CA THR A 69 -2.34 19.03 -14.14
C THR A 69 -2.71 18.52 -12.75
N LYS A 70 -3.21 19.39 -11.89
CA LYS A 70 -3.74 19.01 -10.58
C LYS A 70 -4.97 18.14 -10.75
N SER A 71 -5.00 16.99 -10.08
CA SER A 71 -6.16 16.12 -10.14
C SER A 71 -7.28 16.63 -9.24
N HIS A 72 -8.52 16.41 -9.69
CA HIS A 72 -9.72 16.68 -8.91
C HIS A 72 -10.05 15.48 -8.01
N PHE A 73 -10.38 15.77 -6.77
CA PHE A 73 -10.87 14.80 -5.80
C PHE A 73 -12.28 15.18 -5.35
N TYR A 74 -12.98 14.22 -4.77
CA TYR A 74 -14.31 14.42 -4.23
C TYR A 74 -14.22 15.12 -2.87
N SER A 75 -14.79 16.33 -2.77
CA SER A 75 -14.79 17.10 -1.53
C SER A 75 -15.86 16.54 -0.57
N VAL A 76 -15.42 16.05 0.59
CA VAL A 76 -16.30 15.51 1.63
C VAL A 76 -16.46 16.56 2.73
N GLY A 77 -17.50 17.41 2.61
CA GLY A 77 -17.99 18.31 3.66
C GLY A 77 -16.90 19.06 4.47
N HIS A 78 -17.26 19.47 5.68
CA HIS A 78 -16.30 20.09 6.59
C HIS A 78 -15.42 19.01 7.25
N GLY A 79 -14.10 19.10 7.03
CA GLY A 79 -13.09 18.24 7.66
C GLY A 79 -12.67 17.01 6.84
N GLY A 80 -13.27 16.74 5.69
CA GLY A 80 -12.86 15.65 4.80
C GLY A 80 -13.32 14.25 5.22
N LEU A 81 -12.96 13.26 4.40
CA LEU A 81 -13.42 11.87 4.53
C LEU A 81 -13.07 11.26 5.90
N ILE A 82 -11.85 11.46 6.35
CA ILE A 82 -11.36 10.85 7.59
C ILE A 82 -12.04 11.46 8.83
N CYS A 83 -12.35 12.76 8.80
CA CYS A 83 -13.13 13.41 9.85
C CYS A 83 -14.57 12.87 9.89
N LEU A 84 -15.20 12.70 8.72
CA LEU A 84 -16.53 12.09 8.63
C LEU A 84 -16.53 10.68 9.23
N LEU A 85 -15.56 9.84 8.86
CA LEU A 85 -15.42 8.47 9.40
C LEU A 85 -15.22 8.48 10.92
N ARG A 86 -14.39 9.39 11.45
CA ARG A 86 -14.22 9.57 12.89
C ARG A 86 -15.55 9.88 13.57
N ASN A 87 -16.29 10.85 13.05
CA ASN A 87 -17.58 11.25 13.63
C ASN A 87 -18.59 10.10 13.62
N CYS A 88 -18.61 9.28 12.56
CA CYS A 88 -19.46 8.10 12.47
C CYS A 88 -19.07 7.06 13.54
N LEU A 89 -17.79 6.72 13.66
CA LEU A 89 -17.30 5.74 14.64
C LEU A 89 -17.57 6.19 16.08
N GLU A 90 -17.32 7.46 16.39
CA GLU A 90 -17.60 8.03 17.71
C GLU A 90 -19.10 8.04 18.04
N SER A 91 -19.95 8.27 17.04
CA SER A 91 -21.41 8.24 17.23
C SER A 91 -21.91 6.82 17.50
N GLU A 92 -21.38 5.82 16.81
CA GLU A 92 -21.72 4.42 17.05
C GLU A 92 -21.34 3.98 18.47
N LEU A 93 -20.16 4.39 18.95
CA LEU A 93 -19.72 4.11 20.32
C LEU A 93 -20.64 4.71 21.38
N LYS A 94 -21.18 5.91 21.14
CA LYS A 94 -22.14 6.56 22.06
C LYS A 94 -23.49 5.84 22.12
N LEU A 95 -23.90 5.15 21.06
CA LEU A 95 -25.18 4.44 20.99
C LEU A 95 -25.14 3.05 21.66
N LYS A 96 -23.96 2.45 21.81
CA LYS A 96 -23.80 1.14 22.47
C LYS A 96 -23.94 1.31 23.99
N SER A 97 -25.13 1.03 24.52
CA SER A 97 -25.53 1.16 25.93
C SER A 97 -24.95 0.09 26.88
N LYS A 98 -24.11 -0.84 26.39
CA LYS A 98 -23.43 -1.84 27.21
C LYS A 98 -21.90 -1.64 27.17
N PRO A 99 -21.21 -1.54 28.31
CA PRO A 99 -19.76 -1.32 28.40
C PRO A 99 -18.91 -2.56 28.04
N LEU A 100 -19.46 -3.54 27.30
CA LEU A 100 -18.86 -4.87 27.18
C LEU A 100 -18.01 -5.08 25.91
N GLU A 101 -18.05 -4.19 24.93
CA GLU A 101 -17.20 -4.27 23.74
C GLU A 101 -16.40 -2.99 23.55
N CYS A 102 -15.19 -2.96 24.12
CA CYS A 102 -14.21 -1.93 23.82
C CYS A 102 -13.59 -2.23 22.44
N SER A 103 -14.23 -1.77 21.37
CA SER A 103 -13.64 -1.79 20.03
C SER A 103 -12.69 -0.60 19.86
N THR A 104 -11.42 -0.86 19.56
CA THR A 104 -10.48 0.21 19.19
C THR A 104 -10.44 0.33 17.66
N SER A 105 -10.74 1.52 17.15
CA SER A 105 -10.64 1.83 15.72
C SER A 105 -9.45 2.75 15.47
N LEU A 106 -8.59 2.38 14.54
CA LEU A 106 -7.46 3.19 14.11
C LEU A 106 -7.78 3.78 12.73
N LEU A 107 -7.67 5.10 12.61
CA LEU A 107 -7.84 5.82 11.36
C LEU A 107 -6.49 6.33 10.88
N SER A 108 -6.32 6.42 9.56
CA SER A 108 -5.22 7.18 8.98
C SER A 108 -5.32 8.67 9.36
N GLY A 109 -4.27 9.43 9.08
CA GLY A 109 -4.40 10.89 8.99
C GLY A 109 -5.28 11.32 7.81
N PHE A 110 -5.37 12.63 7.55
CA PHE A 110 -6.07 13.20 6.39
C PHE A 110 -5.75 12.49 5.06
N VAL A 111 -6.79 12.27 4.24
CA VAL A 111 -6.74 11.65 2.91
C VAL A 111 -7.83 12.29 2.05
N ASP A 112 -7.48 12.75 0.85
CA ASP A 112 -8.44 13.15 -0.17
C ASP A 112 -8.97 11.92 -0.93
N HIS A 113 -10.27 11.85 -1.17
CA HIS A 113 -10.88 10.75 -1.94
C HIS A 113 -10.86 11.02 -3.44
N PHE A 114 -10.05 10.27 -4.19
CA PHE A 114 -10.03 10.31 -5.64
C PHE A 114 -10.92 9.20 -6.21
N GLN A 115 -12.09 9.58 -6.74
CA GLN A 115 -12.97 8.65 -7.46
C GLN A 115 -12.58 8.53 -8.94
N SER A 116 -12.98 7.43 -9.57
CA SER A 116 -12.89 7.28 -11.02
C SER A 116 -13.82 8.26 -11.74
N SER A 117 -13.30 8.88 -12.79
CA SER A 117 -14.04 9.63 -13.79
C SER A 117 -14.49 8.72 -14.94
N LYS A 118 -15.06 9.28 -16.01
CA LYS A 118 -15.51 8.48 -17.17
C LYS A 118 -14.33 7.92 -17.96
N GLU A 119 -13.20 8.61 -17.94
CA GLU A 119 -12.02 8.35 -18.75
C GLU A 119 -11.20 7.16 -18.20
N ASP A 120 -11.20 6.99 -16.88
CA ASP A 120 -10.42 5.99 -16.16
C ASP A 120 -11.26 4.85 -15.56
N LYS A 121 -12.58 4.88 -15.76
CA LYS A 121 -13.48 3.80 -15.31
C LYS A 121 -13.05 2.45 -15.91
N GLY A 122 -12.86 1.47 -15.02
CA GLY A 122 -12.49 0.09 -15.39
C GLY A 122 -10.98 -0.17 -15.46
N TRP A 123 -10.12 0.83 -15.27
CA TRP A 123 -8.66 0.63 -15.28
C TRP A 123 -7.86 1.57 -14.36
N GLY A 124 -8.46 2.68 -13.92
CA GLY A 124 -7.81 3.74 -13.15
C GLY A 124 -7.58 3.46 -11.67
N CYS A 125 -8.08 2.34 -11.12
CA CYS A 125 -8.13 2.12 -9.66
C CYS A 125 -6.74 2.18 -8.99
N GLY A 126 -5.71 1.56 -9.60
CA GLY A 126 -4.34 1.63 -9.09
C GLY A 126 -3.81 3.07 -9.05
N TRP A 127 -4.08 3.85 -10.10
CA TRP A 127 -3.72 5.27 -10.16
C TRP A 127 -4.45 6.11 -9.11
N LYS A 128 -5.75 5.87 -8.92
CA LYS A 128 -6.55 6.53 -7.88
C LYS A 128 -6.05 6.23 -6.47
N ASN A 129 -5.62 5.00 -6.22
CA ASN A 129 -5.00 4.63 -4.96
C ASN A 129 -3.67 5.35 -4.73
N ILE A 130 -2.83 5.49 -5.76
CA ILE A 130 -1.62 6.33 -5.70
C ILE A 130 -2.00 7.77 -5.35
N GLN A 131 -3.02 8.35 -5.99
CA GLN A 131 -3.47 9.70 -5.71
C GLN A 131 -3.90 9.88 -4.24
N MET A 132 -4.66 8.92 -3.68
CA MET A 132 -5.07 8.94 -2.27
C MET A 132 -3.88 8.77 -1.31
N GLN A 133 -2.91 7.90 -1.62
CA GLN A 133 -1.70 7.78 -0.80
C GLN A 133 -0.86 9.05 -0.84
N CYS A 134 -0.68 9.65 -2.01
CA CYS A 134 0.07 10.87 -2.16
C CYS A 134 -0.60 12.07 -1.48
N SER A 135 -1.94 12.16 -1.44
CA SER A 135 -2.61 13.24 -0.69
C SER A 135 -2.32 13.13 0.80
N HIS A 136 -2.33 11.92 1.36
CA HIS A 136 -1.94 11.69 2.74
C HIS A 136 -0.51 12.15 3.04
N LEU A 137 0.44 11.72 2.21
CA LEU A 137 1.85 12.07 2.36
C LEU A 137 2.07 13.58 2.27
N LEU A 138 1.46 14.22 1.27
CA LEU A 138 1.51 15.67 1.10
C LEU A 138 0.87 16.42 2.26
N SER A 139 -0.06 15.86 3.03
CA SER A 139 -0.66 16.56 4.17
C SER A 139 0.12 16.44 5.48
N HIS A 140 0.92 15.37 5.67
CA HIS A 140 1.53 15.06 6.98
C HIS A 140 3.05 15.01 6.98
N ARG A 141 3.70 14.94 5.82
CA ARG A 141 5.15 14.74 5.72
C ARG A 141 5.79 15.88 4.95
N GLU A 142 6.48 16.77 5.66
CA GLU A 142 7.17 17.92 5.08
C GLU A 142 8.27 17.49 4.10
N GLU A 143 8.96 16.38 4.38
CA GLU A 143 9.91 15.78 3.45
C GLU A 143 9.25 15.31 2.15
N ALA A 144 8.05 14.74 2.23
CA ALA A 144 7.31 14.30 1.05
C ALA A 144 6.81 15.50 0.22
N LYS A 145 6.35 16.58 0.88
CA LYS A 145 5.95 17.83 0.20
C LYS A 145 7.06 18.43 -0.66
N ARG A 146 8.31 18.35 -0.20
CA ARG A 146 9.47 18.90 -0.92
C ARG A 146 9.82 18.11 -2.17
N VAL A 147 9.65 16.79 -2.15
CA VAL A 147 10.15 15.90 -3.22
C VAL A 147 9.06 15.42 -4.17
N LEU A 148 7.85 15.14 -3.68
CA LEU A 148 6.78 14.57 -4.49
C LEU A 148 6.42 15.50 -5.64
N PHE A 149 6.43 14.92 -6.85
CA PHE A 149 6.08 15.60 -8.09
C PHE A 149 6.88 16.89 -8.31
N GLY A 150 8.14 16.96 -7.86
CA GLY A 150 8.96 18.17 -7.96
C GLY A 150 8.43 19.33 -7.12
N GLY A 151 7.96 19.03 -5.90
CA GLY A 151 7.63 20.04 -4.90
C GLY A 151 6.35 20.84 -5.18
N SER A 152 5.45 20.37 -6.05
CA SER A 152 4.25 21.14 -6.41
C SER A 152 3.18 21.24 -5.35
N ASN A 153 3.30 20.48 -4.26
CA ASN A 153 2.33 20.48 -3.16
C ASN A 153 0.88 20.16 -3.61
N PHE A 154 0.72 19.38 -4.68
CA PHE A 154 -0.57 18.84 -5.13
C PHE A 154 -0.39 17.48 -5.80
N VAL A 155 -1.46 16.69 -5.79
CA VAL A 155 -1.53 15.38 -6.47
C VAL A 155 -1.87 15.56 -7.95
N PRO A 156 -1.04 15.07 -8.89
CA PRO A 156 -1.26 15.25 -10.31
C PRO A 156 -2.25 14.24 -10.89
N ASP A 157 -2.73 14.50 -12.11
CA ASP A 157 -3.62 13.61 -12.87
C ASP A 157 -2.94 12.33 -13.39
N ILE A 158 -3.74 11.37 -13.86
CA ILE A 158 -3.24 10.06 -14.31
C ILE A 158 -2.21 10.18 -15.46
N PRO A 159 -2.43 10.99 -16.51
CA PRO A 159 -1.41 11.17 -17.54
C PRO A 159 -0.06 11.68 -17.01
N SER A 160 -0.08 12.56 -16.02
CA SER A 160 1.15 13.03 -15.39
C SER A 160 1.80 11.95 -14.51
N LEU A 161 1.00 11.17 -13.77
CA LEU A 161 1.51 10.01 -13.01
C LEU A 161 2.16 8.96 -13.92
N GLN A 162 1.58 8.69 -15.09
CA GLN A 162 2.18 7.82 -16.09
C GLN A 162 3.56 8.32 -16.53
N ARG A 163 3.72 9.63 -16.77
CA ARG A 163 5.01 10.22 -17.15
C ARG A 163 6.04 10.11 -16.02
N TRP A 164 5.63 10.36 -14.78
CA TRP A 164 6.50 10.17 -13.63
C TRP A 164 6.95 8.72 -13.46
N LEU A 165 6.07 7.75 -13.74
CA LEU A 165 6.42 6.34 -13.70
C LEU A 165 7.41 5.96 -14.81
N GLU A 166 7.20 6.42 -16.05
CA GLU A 166 8.18 6.19 -17.13
C GLU A 166 9.54 6.81 -16.82
N LEU A 167 9.58 7.99 -16.19
CA LEU A 167 10.84 8.61 -15.72
C LEU A 167 11.51 7.74 -14.65
N ALA A 168 10.74 7.16 -13.73
CA ALA A 168 11.29 6.23 -12.74
C ALA A 168 11.89 4.99 -13.43
N TRP A 169 11.19 4.38 -14.38
CA TRP A 169 11.69 3.25 -15.15
C TRP A 169 12.97 3.59 -15.92
N ASN A 170 13.03 4.76 -16.56
CA ASN A 170 14.22 5.22 -17.27
C ASN A 170 15.44 5.42 -16.36
N LYS A 171 15.23 5.60 -15.05
CA LYS A 171 16.29 5.69 -14.03
C LYS A 171 16.62 4.36 -13.38
N GLY A 172 16.00 3.26 -13.80
CA GLY A 172 16.30 1.92 -13.32
C GLY A 172 15.46 1.46 -12.14
N PHE A 173 14.43 2.22 -11.73
CA PHE A 173 13.43 1.71 -10.80
C PHE A 173 12.56 0.65 -11.49
N ASP A 174 12.27 -0.46 -10.82
CA ASP A 174 11.33 -1.51 -11.29
C ASP A 174 11.52 -1.91 -12.77
N VAL A 175 12.74 -2.33 -13.13
CA VAL A 175 13.09 -2.77 -14.49
C VAL A 175 12.18 -3.90 -14.97
N SER A 176 11.78 -4.81 -14.09
CA SER A 176 10.86 -5.90 -14.44
C SER A 176 9.46 -5.40 -14.77
N GLY A 177 8.91 -4.45 -14.00
CA GLY A 177 7.65 -3.78 -14.32
C GLY A 177 7.75 -2.99 -15.63
N ALA A 178 8.84 -2.24 -15.84
CA ALA A 178 9.07 -1.52 -17.09
C ALA A 178 9.01 -2.45 -18.31
N LEU A 179 9.70 -3.60 -18.25
CA LEU A 179 9.68 -4.61 -19.31
C LEU A 179 8.29 -5.23 -19.51
N HIS A 180 7.54 -5.49 -18.44
CA HIS A 180 6.16 -5.97 -18.53
C HIS A 180 5.24 -5.00 -19.29
N PHE A 181 5.55 -3.70 -19.24
CA PHE A 181 4.82 -2.65 -19.92
C PHE A 181 5.49 -2.19 -21.23
N ASP A 182 6.42 -2.96 -21.80
CA ASP A 182 7.15 -2.60 -23.02
C ASP A 182 7.84 -1.22 -22.93
N ASN A 183 8.23 -0.82 -21.72
CA ASN A 183 8.77 0.50 -21.35
C ASN A 183 7.85 1.68 -21.73
N ARG A 184 6.54 1.45 -21.84
CA ARG A 184 5.57 2.47 -22.25
C ARG A 184 4.21 2.28 -21.58
N ILE A 185 3.81 3.26 -20.78
CA ILE A 185 2.50 3.32 -20.12
C ILE A 185 1.75 4.63 -20.38
N CYS A 186 2.44 5.71 -20.76
CA CYS A 186 1.84 6.98 -21.13
C CYS A 186 0.84 6.85 -22.27
N GLY A 187 -0.36 7.42 -22.06
CA GLY A 187 -1.46 7.38 -23.03
C GLY A 187 -2.18 6.03 -23.10
N SER A 188 -1.73 5.03 -22.33
CA SER A 188 -2.39 3.73 -22.26
C SER A 188 -3.47 3.70 -21.17
N LYS A 189 -4.38 2.74 -21.27
CA LYS A 189 -5.40 2.42 -20.25
C LYS A 189 -5.04 1.17 -19.46
N ARG A 190 -3.76 1.00 -19.12
CA ARG A 190 -3.24 -0.21 -18.46
C ARG A 190 -3.44 -0.16 -16.95
N TRP A 191 -3.73 -1.33 -16.38
CA TRP A 191 -3.79 -1.54 -14.94
C TRP A 191 -2.38 -1.51 -14.37
N ILE A 192 -2.25 -0.97 -13.17
CA ILE A 192 -1.02 -1.00 -12.38
C ILE A 192 -1.32 -1.59 -11.00
N GLY A 193 -0.28 -2.05 -10.33
CA GLY A 193 -0.33 -2.64 -9.00
C GLY A 193 0.62 -1.96 -8.02
N THR A 194 0.97 -2.70 -6.98
CA THR A 194 1.80 -2.23 -5.87
C THR A 194 3.25 -1.97 -6.29
N THR A 195 3.76 -2.68 -7.30
CA THR A 195 5.11 -2.53 -7.87
C THR A 195 5.31 -1.14 -8.46
N GLU A 196 4.41 -0.72 -9.35
CA GLU A 196 4.48 0.61 -9.97
C GLU A 196 4.29 1.73 -8.94
N CYS A 197 3.42 1.51 -7.93
CA CYS A 197 3.26 2.46 -6.82
C CYS A 197 4.56 2.61 -6.01
N ALA A 198 5.23 1.51 -5.69
CA ALA A 198 6.49 1.54 -4.94
C ALA A 198 7.59 2.21 -5.75
N ALA A 199 7.74 1.84 -7.03
CA ALA A 199 8.71 2.43 -7.96
C ALA A 199 8.54 3.95 -8.05
N LEU A 200 7.30 4.41 -8.19
CA LEU A 200 6.97 5.84 -8.24
C LEU A 200 7.33 6.57 -6.94
N LEU A 201 6.99 6.02 -5.77
CA LEU A 201 7.31 6.69 -4.50
C LEU A 201 8.82 6.71 -4.24
N ARG A 202 9.52 5.62 -4.55
CA ARG A 202 10.97 5.49 -4.40
C ARG A 202 11.75 6.40 -5.32
N SER A 203 11.26 6.67 -6.54
CA SER A 203 11.90 7.62 -7.44
C SER A 203 11.90 9.06 -6.92
N PHE A 204 10.96 9.40 -6.03
CA PHE A 204 10.99 10.66 -5.26
C PHE A 204 11.84 10.59 -3.98
N GLY A 205 12.57 9.51 -3.75
CA GLY A 205 13.39 9.30 -2.56
C GLY A 205 12.60 8.90 -1.32
N LEU A 206 11.33 8.51 -1.45
CA LEU A 206 10.53 8.02 -0.33
C LEU A 206 10.75 6.52 -0.12
N LYS A 207 10.93 6.12 1.13
CA LYS A 207 10.95 4.69 1.50
C LYS A 207 9.55 4.09 1.30
N ALA A 208 9.46 3.06 0.46
CA ALA A 208 8.24 2.28 0.25
C ALA A 208 8.59 0.78 0.19
N ARG A 209 7.83 -0.07 0.89
CA ARG A 209 8.03 -1.53 0.91
C ARG A 209 6.77 -2.23 0.45
N ILE A 210 6.95 -3.26 -0.38
CA ILE A 210 5.86 -4.15 -0.79
C ILE A 210 5.86 -5.35 0.16
N VAL A 211 4.70 -5.62 0.77
CA VAL A 211 4.46 -6.82 1.56
C VAL A 211 3.47 -7.67 0.80
N ASP A 212 3.90 -8.87 0.41
CA ASP A 212 3.04 -9.84 -0.25
C ASP A 212 2.44 -10.80 0.78
N PHE A 213 1.12 -10.95 0.72
CA PHE A 213 0.34 -11.83 1.59
C PHE A 213 -0.15 -13.00 0.76
N ALA A 214 0.47 -14.16 0.94
CA ALA A 214 0.09 -15.33 0.18
C ALA A 214 0.09 -16.61 1.04
N PRO A 215 -0.77 -17.59 0.71
CA PRO A 215 -0.93 -18.81 1.50
C PRO A 215 0.39 -19.55 1.72
N GLU A 216 0.53 -20.28 2.82
CA GLU A 216 1.74 -21.06 3.08
C GLU A 216 2.05 -22.07 1.97
N LYS A 217 1.00 -22.56 1.28
CA LYS A 217 1.11 -23.48 0.14
C LYS A 217 1.76 -22.87 -1.10
N SER A 218 1.76 -21.54 -1.25
CA SER A 218 2.46 -20.83 -2.33
C SER A 218 3.89 -20.47 -1.99
N LYS A 219 4.46 -20.99 -0.89
CA LYS A 219 5.87 -20.80 -0.52
C LYS A 219 6.85 -21.14 -1.63
N SER A 220 6.59 -22.21 -2.37
CA SER A 220 7.44 -22.62 -3.50
C SER A 220 7.38 -21.65 -4.69
N MET A 221 6.34 -20.81 -4.78
CA MET A 221 6.16 -19.81 -5.84
C MET A 221 6.74 -18.42 -5.49
N TYR A 222 7.24 -18.22 -4.25
CA TYR A 222 7.88 -16.95 -3.86
C TYR A 222 9.27 -16.76 -4.48
N LEU A 223 9.88 -17.81 -5.04
CA LEU A 223 11.27 -17.83 -5.50
C LEU A 223 11.44 -17.46 -6.98
N SER A 224 10.96 -16.29 -7.41
CA SER A 224 11.25 -15.83 -8.77
C SER A 224 11.69 -14.38 -8.90
N VAL A 225 11.94 -13.68 -7.79
CA VAL A 225 12.50 -12.32 -7.81
C VAL A 225 13.83 -12.31 -7.05
N PRO A 226 14.96 -11.97 -7.70
CA PRO A 226 16.24 -11.79 -7.03
C PRO A 226 16.11 -10.81 -5.85
N GLY A 227 16.60 -11.18 -4.66
CA GLY A 227 16.50 -10.36 -3.44
C GLY A 227 15.45 -10.81 -2.41
N SER A 228 14.65 -11.85 -2.69
CA SER A 228 13.75 -12.45 -1.69
C SER A 228 14.53 -13.24 -0.63
N ALA A 229 15.09 -12.54 0.37
CA ALA A 229 15.55 -13.19 1.59
C ALA A 229 14.34 -13.72 2.37
N ILE A 230 14.37 -15.01 2.71
CA ILE A 230 13.43 -15.60 3.68
C ILE A 230 13.76 -14.98 5.03
N ALA A 231 12.89 -14.13 5.55
CA ALA A 231 13.04 -13.61 6.90
C ALA A 231 13.16 -14.79 7.89
N PRO A 232 14.06 -14.71 8.90
CA PRO A 232 14.15 -15.73 9.94
C PRO A 232 12.77 -15.97 10.54
N LYS A 233 12.47 -17.22 10.93
CA LYS A 233 11.22 -17.59 11.62
C LYS A 233 11.15 -16.94 13.01
N VAL A 234 10.93 -15.64 13.08
CA VAL A 234 10.48 -14.97 14.29
C VAL A 234 9.00 -15.30 14.39
N LYS A 235 8.59 -16.03 15.43
CA LYS A 235 7.18 -16.18 15.78
C LYS A 235 6.69 -14.82 16.29
N SER A 236 6.38 -13.91 15.38
CA SER A 236 5.74 -12.65 15.69
C SER A 236 4.29 -12.94 16.05
N TYR A 237 4.00 -13.01 17.35
CA TYR A 237 2.63 -13.01 17.84
C TYR A 237 2.05 -11.61 17.61
N GLY A 238 1.14 -11.48 16.66
CA GLY A 238 0.39 -10.28 16.42
C GLY A 238 -0.65 -10.03 17.53
N PRO A 239 -1.07 -8.78 17.76
CA PRO A 239 -2.07 -8.44 18.79
C PRO A 239 -3.39 -9.22 18.66
N MET A 240 -3.72 -9.67 17.45
CA MET A 240 -4.93 -10.43 17.14
C MET A 240 -4.82 -11.93 17.49
N ASP A 241 -3.62 -12.47 17.69
CA ASP A 241 -3.41 -13.91 17.89
C ASP A 241 -4.00 -14.43 19.21
N ARG A 242 -4.24 -13.55 20.19
CA ARG A 242 -4.93 -13.89 21.45
C ARG A 242 -6.37 -14.35 21.21
N TYR A 243 -6.99 -13.92 20.11
CA TYR A 243 -8.37 -14.28 19.75
C TYR A 243 -8.44 -15.50 18.82
N VAL A 244 -7.30 -15.93 18.26
CA VAL A 244 -7.22 -17.06 17.32
C VAL A 244 -6.84 -18.36 18.03
N VAL A 245 -6.07 -18.30 19.12
CA VAL A 245 -5.64 -19.50 19.85
C VAL A 245 -6.73 -19.95 20.85
N LYS A 246 -7.64 -20.82 20.39
CA LYS A 246 -8.55 -21.51 21.31
C LYS A 246 -7.80 -22.56 22.13
N LYS A 247 -7.85 -22.39 23.45
CA LYS A 247 -7.47 -23.39 24.47
C LYS A 247 -8.11 -24.74 24.13
N GLY A 248 -7.32 -25.81 24.11
CA GLY A 248 -7.68 -27.11 23.52
C GLY A 248 -8.91 -27.82 24.11
N GLY A 249 -9.43 -28.78 23.34
CA GLY A 249 -10.46 -29.73 23.75
C GLY A 249 -10.66 -30.84 22.72
N SER A 250 -10.53 -32.08 23.17
CA SER A 250 -10.65 -33.35 22.43
C SER A 250 -12.02 -33.61 21.78
N GLY A 251 -12.07 -34.40 20.69
CA GLY A 251 -13.30 -35.12 20.32
C GLY A 251 -13.40 -35.59 18.86
N LYS A 252 -13.57 -36.91 18.67
CA LYS A 252 -13.80 -37.67 17.43
C LYS A 252 -15.08 -37.28 16.65
N GLY A 253 -15.06 -37.46 15.31
CA GLY A 253 -16.05 -38.31 14.63
C GLY A 253 -16.93 -37.77 13.46
N LYS A 254 -16.62 -38.27 12.25
CA LYS A 254 -17.51 -38.74 11.13
C LYS A 254 -18.18 -37.78 10.12
N ALA A 255 -18.30 -38.36 8.91
CA ALA A 255 -18.71 -37.89 7.58
C ALA A 255 -20.23 -37.63 7.39
N VAL A 256 -20.61 -37.01 6.26
CA VAL A 256 -21.48 -37.56 5.17
C VAL A 256 -21.66 -36.52 4.04
N ASP A 257 -21.80 -37.06 2.82
CA ASP A 257 -21.88 -36.49 1.47
C ASP A 257 -23.12 -35.63 1.14
N SER A 258 -23.02 -34.81 0.07
CA SER A 258 -23.68 -35.03 -1.25
C SER A 258 -24.23 -33.78 -2.00
N HIS A 259 -23.94 -33.78 -3.33
CA HIS A 259 -24.63 -33.19 -4.50
C HIS A 259 -24.74 -31.65 -4.71
N SER A 260 -24.10 -31.11 -5.79
CA SER A 260 -24.62 -30.89 -7.17
C SER A 260 -25.42 -29.56 -7.27
N SER A 261 -25.18 -28.57 -8.13
CA SER A 261 -24.78 -28.51 -9.54
C SER A 261 -24.58 -27.04 -9.99
N ASN A 262 -23.94 -26.88 -11.16
CA ASN A 262 -24.09 -25.83 -12.18
C ASN A 262 -23.46 -24.43 -12.01
N SER A 263 -22.25 -24.32 -12.59
CA SER A 263 -21.86 -23.38 -13.65
C SER A 263 -22.59 -22.03 -13.72
N SER A 264 -21.91 -20.97 -13.26
CA SER A 264 -21.91 -19.70 -13.98
C SER A 264 -20.50 -19.09 -13.91
N ARG A 265 -20.08 -18.38 -14.95
CA ARG A 265 -18.77 -17.74 -15.07
C ARG A 265 -18.58 -16.72 -13.96
N ILE A 266 -17.98 -17.12 -12.85
CA ILE A 266 -17.60 -16.23 -11.76
C ILE A 266 -16.37 -15.44 -12.24
N SER A 267 -16.54 -14.13 -12.43
CA SER A 267 -15.43 -13.25 -12.77
C SER A 267 -14.36 -13.36 -11.68
N LYS A 268 -13.09 -13.40 -12.05
CA LYS A 268 -11.96 -13.58 -11.10
C LYS A 268 -11.97 -12.56 -9.93
N GLY A 269 -12.66 -11.43 -10.10
CA GLY A 269 -12.88 -10.43 -9.04
C GLY A 269 -13.89 -10.86 -7.96
N ALA A 270 -14.90 -11.67 -8.29
CA ALA A 270 -15.86 -12.17 -7.30
C ALA A 270 -15.23 -13.21 -6.36
N VAL A 271 -14.31 -14.04 -6.85
CA VAL A 271 -13.55 -15.00 -6.02
C VAL A 271 -12.61 -14.28 -5.06
N LEU A 272 -11.97 -13.19 -5.51
CA LEU A 272 -11.09 -12.40 -4.65
C LEU A 272 -11.88 -11.66 -3.57
N MET A 273 -13.04 -11.08 -3.92
CA MET A 273 -13.92 -10.43 -2.96
C MET A 273 -14.53 -11.41 -1.97
N GLU A 274 -14.93 -12.60 -2.44
CA GLU A 274 -15.42 -13.70 -1.58
C GLU A 274 -14.31 -14.23 -0.66
N TRP A 275 -13.06 -14.32 -1.14
CA TRP A 275 -11.91 -14.69 -0.31
C TRP A 275 -11.59 -13.63 0.74
N VAL A 276 -11.53 -12.34 0.37
CA VAL A 276 -11.32 -11.22 1.31
C VAL A 276 -12.46 -11.19 2.33
N TRP A 277 -13.70 -11.35 1.88
CA TRP A 277 -14.86 -11.34 2.76
C TRP A 277 -14.85 -12.54 3.72
N ASN A 278 -14.52 -13.74 3.25
CA ASN A 278 -14.41 -14.94 4.09
C ASN A 278 -13.22 -14.87 5.07
N TYR A 279 -12.12 -14.21 4.68
CA TYR A 279 -10.98 -13.94 5.57
C TYR A 279 -11.36 -13.05 6.76
N PHE A 280 -12.27 -12.07 6.55
CA PHE A 280 -12.71 -11.15 7.60
C PHE A 280 -14.01 -11.56 8.29
N SER A 281 -14.83 -12.45 7.70
CA SER A 281 -16.21 -12.68 8.14
C SER A 281 -16.48 -13.99 8.88
N ASP A 282 -15.61 -15.01 8.83
CA ASP A 282 -15.97 -16.31 9.42
C ASP A 282 -14.97 -16.86 10.45
N ASN A 283 -15.48 -16.98 11.68
CA ASN A 283 -14.88 -17.64 12.85
C ASN A 283 -14.83 -19.17 12.71
N ARG A 284 -14.78 -19.67 11.47
CA ARG A 284 -14.69 -21.09 11.16
C ARG A 284 -13.73 -21.23 10.00
N LEU A 285 -12.51 -21.64 10.29
CA LEU A 285 -11.82 -22.72 9.59
C LEU A 285 -10.48 -22.98 10.27
N ASN A 286 -10.29 -24.24 10.67
CA ASN A 286 -9.06 -24.81 11.19
C ASN A 286 -7.95 -24.80 10.13
N VAL A 287 -7.34 -23.64 9.86
CA VAL A 287 -6.13 -23.56 9.05
C VAL A 287 -5.15 -22.66 9.76
N SER A 288 -4.02 -23.22 10.19
CA SER A 288 -2.90 -22.46 10.75
C SER A 288 -2.30 -21.59 9.65
N SER A 289 -2.88 -20.42 9.40
CA SER A 289 -2.34 -19.43 8.48
C SER A 289 -1.26 -18.63 9.21
N GLY A 290 -0.01 -19.10 9.14
CA GLY A 290 1.15 -18.30 9.53
C GLY A 290 1.34 -17.15 8.55
N VAL A 291 1.47 -15.93 9.07
CA VAL A 291 1.89 -14.75 8.30
C VAL A 291 3.37 -14.93 7.92
N HIS A 292 3.67 -14.81 6.63
CA HIS A 292 5.05 -14.79 6.15
C HIS A 292 5.30 -13.53 5.35
N MET A 293 6.07 -12.63 5.94
CA MET A 293 6.57 -11.43 5.25
C MET A 293 7.63 -11.87 4.25
N THR A 294 7.42 -11.54 2.98
CA THR A 294 8.47 -11.61 1.96
C THR A 294 8.81 -10.18 1.57
N ASN A 295 10.11 -9.85 1.59
CA ASN A 295 10.59 -8.58 1.06
C ASN A 295 10.57 -8.68 -0.47
N LYS A 296 9.55 -8.10 -1.09
CA LYS A 296 9.56 -7.88 -2.54
C LYS A 296 10.11 -6.48 -2.81
N GLY A 297 11.25 -6.47 -3.51
CA GLY A 297 11.86 -5.28 -4.09
C GLY A 297 10.88 -4.57 -5.01
#